data_AF-A0A925BA91-F1
#
_entry.id   AF-A0A925BA91-F1
#
_cell.length_a   1.000
_cell.length_b   1.000
_cell.length_c   1.000
_cell.angle_alpha   90.00
_cell.angle_beta   90.00
_cell.angle_gamma   90.00
#
_symmetry.space_group_name_H-M   'P 1'
#
loop_
_entity.id
_entity.type
_entity.pdbx_description
1 polymer ?
#
loop_
_entity_poly.entity_id
_entity_poly.type
_entity_poly.pdbx_seq_one_letter_code
_entity_poly.pdbx_strand_id
1 'polypeptide(L)'
;MFDVRESGTFQEILEVGLAEGQAKGFAEGQARAERQTLRDTILRIGTRRFGTPSPETTERVVGINDIPQLNRLLDRLFETESWDEFCQK
;
A
#
# COMPACT_ATOMS: atom_id res chain seq x y z
N MET A 1 -2.28 -49.49 -5.92
CA MET A 1 -2.30 -48.21 -6.65
C MET A 1 -1.39 -47.26 -5.88
N PHE A 2 -0.35 -46.71 -6.50
CA PHE A 2 0.56 -45.77 -5.83
C PHE A 2 -0.10 -44.38 -5.86
N ASP A 3 -0.39 -43.79 -4.69
CA ASP A 3 -0.89 -42.42 -4.63
C ASP A 3 0.31 -41.47 -4.65
N VAL A 4 0.46 -40.74 -5.76
CA VAL A 4 1.51 -39.73 -5.92
C VAL A 4 1.47 -38.67 -4.82
N ARG A 5 0.31 -38.43 -4.19
CA ARG A 5 0.14 -37.48 -3.09
C ARG A 5 0.77 -37.95 -1.78
N GLU A 6 1.01 -39.25 -1.62
CA GLU A 6 1.73 -39.81 -0.47
C GLU A 6 3.25 -39.89 -0.73
N SER A 7 3.70 -39.55 -1.94
CA SER A 7 5.13 -39.43 -2.21
C SER A 7 5.71 -38.30 -1.37
N GLY A 8 6.82 -38.56 -0.67
CA GLY A 8 7.54 -37.53 0.10
C GLY A 8 7.88 -36.31 -0.76
N THR A 9 8.29 -36.52 -2.01
CA THR A 9 8.58 -35.43 -2.95
C THR A 9 7.35 -34.57 -3.25
N PHE A 10 6.15 -35.15 -3.32
CA PHE A 10 4.93 -34.38 -3.54
C PHE A 10 4.56 -33.55 -2.31
N GLN A 11 4.70 -34.13 -1.11
CA GLN A 11 4.45 -33.44 0.15
C GLN A 11 5.42 -32.26 0.33
N GLU A 12 6.71 -32.45 0.07
CA GLU A 12 7.72 -31.38 0.13
C GLU A 12 7.38 -30.22 -0.81
N ILE A 13 7.00 -30.51 -2.06
CA ILE A 13 6.60 -29.46 -3.03
C ILE A 13 5.34 -28.73 -2.55
N LEU A 14 4.37 -29.45 -1.98
CA LEU A 14 3.15 -28.86 -1.43
C LEU A 14 3.46 -27.95 -0.24
N GLU A 15 4.30 -28.39 0.69
CA GLU A 15 4.72 -27.61 1.85
C GLU A 15 5.45 -26.32 1.44
N VAL A 16 6.41 -26.41 0.51
CA VAL A 16 7.11 -25.25 -0.04
C VAL A 16 6.11 -24.29 -0.71
N GLY A 17 5.19 -24.81 -1.52
CA GLY A 17 4.17 -24.00 -2.18
C GLY A 17 3.25 -23.27 -1.21
N LEU A 18 2.82 -23.94 -0.14
CA LEU A 18 2.00 -23.34 0.92
C LEU A 18 2.78 -22.27 1.68
N ALA A 19 4.03 -22.53 2.04
CA ALA A 19 4.90 -21.57 2.74
C ALA A 19 5.14 -20.32 1.88
N GLU A 20 5.45 -20.48 0.58
CA GLU A 20 5.58 -19.35 -0.34
C GLU A 20 4.29 -18.57 -0.51
N GLY A 21 3.15 -19.25 -0.62
CA GLY A 21 1.83 -18.62 -0.74
C GLY A 21 1.50 -17.78 0.48
N GLN A 22 1.74 -18.30 1.68
CA GLN A 22 1.58 -17.58 2.94
C GLN A 22 2.50 -16.36 3.01
N ALA A 23 3.78 -16.52 2.65
CA ALA A 23 4.75 -15.43 2.65
C ALA A 23 4.35 -14.30 1.67
N LYS A 24 3.95 -14.65 0.44
CA LYS A 24 3.47 -13.70 -0.58
C LYS A 24 2.22 -12.96 -0.10
N GLY A 25 1.23 -13.68 0.44
CA GLY A 25 0.00 -13.08 0.96
C GLY A 25 0.25 -12.13 2.13
N PHE A 26 1.16 -12.49 3.04
CA PHE A 26 1.55 -11.63 4.16
C PHE A 26 2.26 -10.36 3.68
N ALA A 27 3.21 -10.48 2.73
CA ALA A 27 3.92 -9.34 2.16
C ALA A 27 2.97 -8.37 1.43
N GLU A 28 2.05 -8.90 0.61
CA GLU A 28 1.05 -8.09 -0.08
C GLU A 28 0.09 -7.39 0.90
N GLY A 29 -0.31 -8.10 1.96
CA GLY A 29 -1.13 -7.55 3.05
C GLY A 29 -0.45 -6.38 3.74
N GLN A 30 0.84 -6.50 4.07
CA GLN A 30 1.62 -5.41 4.67
C GLN A 30 1.75 -4.21 3.72
N ALA A 31 2.09 -4.44 2.45
CA ALA A 31 2.21 -3.37 1.47
C ALA A 31 0.86 -2.65 1.22
N ARG A 32 -0.26 -3.38 1.28
CA ARG A 32 -1.60 -2.78 1.21
C ARG A 32 -1.89 -1.92 2.44
N ALA A 33 -1.60 -2.43 3.64
CA ALA A 33 -1.81 -1.70 4.89
C ALA A 33 -0.99 -0.40 4.91
N GLU A 34 0.29 -0.47 4.54
CA GLU A 34 1.19 0.68 4.50
C GLU A 34 0.69 1.77 3.54
N ARG A 35 0.30 1.39 2.31
CA ARG A 35 -0.28 2.34 1.34
C ARG A 35 -1.53 3.03 1.90
N GLN A 36 -2.42 2.26 2.53
CA GLN A 36 -3.64 2.81 3.11
C GLN A 36 -3.31 3.79 4.24
N THR A 37 -2.44 3.41 5.17
CA THR A 37 -2.02 4.26 6.29
C THR A 37 -1.39 5.57 5.81
N LEU A 38 -0.54 5.53 4.78
CA LEU A 38 0.07 6.73 4.22
C LEU A 38 -0.96 7.66 3.59
N ARG A 39 -1.90 7.13 2.80
CA ARG A 39 -3.00 7.92 2.20
C ARG A 39 -3.84 8.60 3.28
N ASP A 40 -4.26 7.84 4.29
CA ASP A 40 -5.06 8.35 5.40
C ASP A 40 -4.30 9.42 6.19
N THR A 41 -2.99 9.25 6.36
CA THR A 41 -2.11 10.22 7.03
C THR A 41 -1.99 11.52 6.23
N ILE A 42 -1.75 11.43 4.92
CA ILE A 42 -1.68 12.60 4.02
C ILE A 42 -3.00 13.38 4.07
N LEU A 43 -4.14 12.69 3.93
CA LEU A 43 -5.45 13.34 3.97
C LEU A 43 -5.73 13.96 5.35
N ARG A 44 -5.39 13.26 6.45
CA ARG A 44 -5.62 13.77 7.81
C ARG A 44 -4.78 15.01 8.10
N ILE A 45 -3.49 14.99 7.78
CA ILE A 45 -2.61 16.13 8.03
C ILE A 45 -2.97 17.28 7.09
N GLY A 46 -3.20 17.00 5.81
CA GLY A 46 -3.56 18.01 4.82
C GLY A 46 -4.88 18.68 5.18
N THR A 47 -5.87 17.91 5.65
CA THR A 47 -7.15 18.47 6.13
C THR A 47 -6.94 19.43 7.30
N ARG A 48 -6.01 19.12 8.20
CA ARG A 48 -5.69 19.97 9.35
C ARG A 48 -4.92 21.23 8.94
N ARG A 49 -4.09 21.19 7.90
CA ARG A 49 -3.28 22.33 7.45
C ARG A 49 -4.02 23.24 6.46
N PHE A 50 -4.64 22.65 5.45
CA PHE A 50 -5.17 23.35 4.28
C PHE A 50 -6.71 23.37 4.25
N GLY A 51 -7.38 22.73 5.22
CA GLY A 51 -8.84 22.56 5.24
C GLY A 51 -9.30 21.38 4.38
N THR A 52 -10.61 21.26 4.14
CA THR A 52 -11.18 20.10 3.43
C THR A 52 -10.63 19.97 2.00
N PRO A 53 -10.03 18.83 1.61
CA PRO A 53 -9.58 18.61 0.24
C PRO A 53 -10.77 18.54 -0.73
N SER A 54 -10.52 18.90 -1.99
CA SER A 54 -11.48 18.65 -3.06
C SER A 54 -11.65 17.15 -3.31
N PRO A 55 -12.80 16.71 -3.88
CA PRO A 55 -12.99 15.31 -4.29
C PRO A 55 -11.88 14.82 -5.22
N GLU A 56 -11.46 15.66 -6.18
CA GLU A 56 -10.36 15.36 -7.10
C GLU A 56 -9.04 15.13 -6.37
N THR A 57 -8.70 15.96 -5.38
CA THR A 57 -7.48 15.80 -4.57
C THR A 57 -7.51 14.49 -3.79
N THR A 58 -8.68 14.15 -3.23
CA THR A 58 -8.88 12.93 -2.47
C THR A 58 -8.69 11.70 -3.36
N GLU A 59 -9.33 11.67 -4.53
CA GLU A 59 -9.17 10.59 -5.51
C GLU A 59 -7.73 10.46 -6.00
N ARG A 60 -7.04 11.58 -6.24
CA ARG A 60 -5.63 11.60 -6.61
C ARG A 60 -4.76 10.93 -5.56
N VAL A 61 -4.90 11.27 -4.27
CA VAL A 61 -4.11 10.67 -3.19
C VAL A 61 -4.44 9.18 -3.03
N VAL A 62 -5.73 8.83 -3.02
CA VAL A 62 -6.19 7.44 -2.87
C VAL A 62 -5.75 6.55 -4.05
N GLY A 63 -5.62 7.12 -5.24
CA GLY A 63 -5.16 6.41 -6.44
C GLY A 63 -3.67 6.04 -6.45
N ILE A 64 -2.85 6.61 -5.55
CA ILE A 64 -1.40 6.39 -5.56
C ILE A 64 -1.06 5.06 -4.91
N ASN A 65 -0.51 4.14 -5.70
CA ASN A 65 -0.09 2.80 -5.24
C ASN A 65 1.41 2.69 -4.93
N ASP A 66 2.20 3.70 -5.23
CA ASP A 66 3.64 3.70 -4.99
C ASP A 66 3.97 4.27 -3.59
N ILE A 67 4.51 3.42 -2.71
CA ILE A 67 4.86 3.80 -1.32
C ILE A 67 5.93 4.91 -1.30
N PRO A 68 7.04 4.83 -2.05
CA PRO A 68 8.00 5.91 -2.16
C PRO A 68 7.40 7.25 -2.62
N GLN A 69 6.46 7.23 -3.56
CA GLN A 69 5.72 8.43 -3.96
C GLN A 69 4.85 8.97 -2.83
N LEU A 70 4.13 8.11 -2.09
CA LEU A 70 3.33 8.53 -0.93
C LEU A 70 4.20 9.19 0.16
N ASN A 71 5.37 8.63 0.47
CA ASN A 71 6.30 9.22 1.43
C ASN A 71 6.79 10.61 0.98
N ARG A 72 7.18 10.75 -0.29
CA ARG A 72 7.56 12.06 -0.84
C ARG A 72 6.43 13.09 -0.77
N LEU A 73 5.19 12.65 -0.98
CA LEU A 73 4.02 13.51 -0.82
C LEU A 73 3.79 13.89 0.65
N LEU A 74 3.98 12.95 1.57
CA LEU A 74 3.89 13.24 3.00
C LEU A 74 4.92 14.30 3.43
N ASP A 75 6.17 14.18 2.95
CA ASP A 75 7.22 15.17 3.22
C ASP A 75 6.86 16.53 2.61
N ARG A 76 6.45 16.54 1.33
CA ARG A 76 6.04 17.76 0.61
C ARG A 76 4.85 18.46 1.27
N LEU A 77 3.95 17.70 1.90
CA LEU A 77 2.82 18.27 2.64
C LEU A 77 3.28 19.23 3.75
N PHE A 78 4.52 19.08 4.25
CA PHE A 78 5.12 20.01 5.22
C PHE A 78 5.66 21.29 4.58
N GLU A 79 5.98 21.26 3.29
CA GLU A 79 6.58 22.36 2.54
C GLU A 79 5.55 23.28 1.87
N THR A 80 4.35 22.77 1.56
CA THR A 80 3.30 23.55 0.88
C THR A 80 2.34 24.23 1.84
N GLU A 81 1.66 25.28 1.38
CA GLU A 81 0.68 26.05 2.17
C GLU A 81 -0.78 25.79 1.77
N SER A 82 -1.03 25.09 0.66
CA SER A 82 -2.39 24.82 0.17
C SER A 82 -2.51 23.48 -0.57
N TRP A 83 -3.74 22.99 -0.73
CA TRP A 83 -4.03 21.82 -1.57
C TRP A 83 -3.69 22.05 -3.05
N ASP A 84 -3.90 23.27 -3.57
CA ASP A 84 -3.55 23.62 -4.95
C ASP A 84 -2.05 23.52 -5.20
N GLU A 85 -1.24 24.10 -4.30
CA GLU A 85 0.22 24.03 -4.37
C GLU A 85 0.74 22.60 -4.18
N PHE A 86 0.12 21.83 -3.26
CA PHE A 86 0.39 20.41 -3.07
C PHE A 86 0.12 19.58 -4.34
N CYS A 87 -0.95 19.93 -5.07
CA CYS A 87 -1.39 19.23 -6.27
C CYS A 87 -0.69 19.68 -7.56
N GLN A 88 -0.07 20.87 -7.59
CA GLN A 88 0.76 21.32 -8.72
C GLN A 88 2.06 20.49 -8.78
N LYS A 89 2.52 20.19 -9.99
CA LYS A 89 3.75 19.40 -10.19
C LYS A 89 4.98 20.15 -9.71
#